data_AF-A0A370DGP1-F1
#
_entry.id   AF-A0A370DGP1-F1
#
_cell.length_a   1.000
_cell.length_b   1.000
_cell.length_c   1.000
_cell.angle_alpha   90.00
_cell.angle_beta   90.00
_cell.angle_gamma   90.00
#
_symmetry.space_group_name_H-M   'P 1'
#
loop_
_entity.id
_entity.type
_entity.pdbx_description
1 polymer ?
#
loop_
_entity_poly.entity_id
_entity_poly.type
_entity_poly.pdbx_seq_one_letter_code
_entity_poly.pdbx_strand_id
1 'polypeptide(L)'
;MEKDQDFVEAIKQGGKHRQRAITLLFKHYSPQFSRYFRRNRITEPNVEDIVQNTFVNIVRGISGYRGDCPLKNWLWTVARNTMLTFFQNPSHKFQIQEETDIDDIEVSHLTNTPGTLEDCVTQALDDFSKDHHDRAEVVRLATIEGWSSDELAKFIGRTLGATREYISQCKKRFNVYLQPCKDYL
;
A
#
# COMPACT_ATOMS: atom_id res chain seq x y z
N MET A 1 -10.59 -14.21 -9.96
CA MET A 1 -9.18 -13.78 -10.19
C MET A 1 -8.38 -15.06 -10.35
N GLU A 2 -7.54 -15.18 -11.38
CA GLU A 2 -6.62 -16.33 -11.57
C GLU A 2 -5.85 -16.60 -10.28
N LYS A 3 -5.55 -17.86 -9.93
CA LYS A 3 -4.88 -18.15 -8.67
C LYS A 3 -3.45 -17.60 -8.71
N ASP A 4 -2.93 -17.16 -7.58
CA ASP A 4 -1.56 -16.64 -7.44
C ASP A 4 -0.50 -17.58 -8.08
N GLN A 5 -0.72 -18.90 -7.94
CA GLN A 5 0.12 -19.93 -8.53
C GLN A 5 0.17 -19.88 -10.07
N ASP A 6 -0.95 -19.52 -10.71
CA ASP A 6 -1.10 -19.51 -12.17
C ASP A 6 -0.24 -18.40 -12.80
N PHE A 7 -0.18 -17.23 -12.15
CA PHE A 7 0.68 -16.13 -12.60
C PHE A 7 2.17 -16.47 -12.51
N VAL A 8 2.58 -17.08 -11.40
CA VAL A 8 3.99 -17.46 -11.17
C VAL A 8 4.41 -18.50 -12.20
N GLU A 9 3.57 -19.51 -12.43
CA GLU A 9 3.83 -20.57 -13.38
C GLU A 9 3.85 -20.06 -14.82
N ALA A 10 2.87 -19.23 -15.21
CA ALA A 10 2.83 -18.62 -16.53
C ALA A 10 4.07 -17.74 -16.81
N ILE A 11 4.60 -17.05 -15.79
CA ILE A 11 5.81 -16.24 -15.94
C ILE A 11 7.06 -17.12 -16.05
N LYS A 12 7.14 -18.22 -15.31
CA LYS A 12 8.25 -19.20 -15.39
C LYS A 12 8.30 -19.90 -16.75
N GLN A 13 7.15 -20.25 -17.32
CA GLN A 13 7.04 -20.90 -18.63
C GLN A 13 7.54 -20.03 -19.81
N GLY A 14 7.59 -18.71 -19.64
CA GLY A 14 8.09 -17.81 -20.67
C GLY A 14 7.13 -17.60 -21.85
N GLY A 15 7.66 -17.07 -22.95
CA GLY A 15 6.91 -16.87 -24.20
C GLY A 15 5.61 -16.06 -24.03
N LYS A 16 4.55 -16.47 -24.74
CA LYS A 16 3.25 -15.80 -24.74
C LYS A 16 2.54 -15.83 -23.38
N HIS A 17 2.74 -16.90 -22.59
CA HIS A 17 2.14 -17.04 -21.26
C HIS A 17 2.70 -16.00 -20.29
N ARG A 18 4.04 -15.83 -20.28
CA ARG A 18 4.70 -14.80 -19.49
C ARG A 18 4.21 -13.40 -19.86
N GLN A 19 4.16 -13.10 -21.16
CA GLN A 19 3.71 -11.78 -21.63
C GLN A 19 2.28 -11.51 -21.17
N ARG A 20 1.36 -12.48 -21.33
CA ARG A 20 -0.03 -12.34 -20.89
C ARG A 20 -0.14 -12.13 -19.38
N ALA A 21 0.57 -12.93 -18.59
CA ALA A 21 0.57 -12.82 -17.13
C ALA A 21 1.07 -11.45 -16.67
N ILE A 22 2.20 -10.97 -17.22
CA ILE A 22 2.75 -9.64 -16.91
C ILE A 22 1.77 -8.54 -17.31
N THR A 23 1.16 -8.62 -18.50
CA THR A 23 0.17 -7.62 -18.95
C THR A 23 -1.05 -7.57 -18.01
N LEU A 24 -1.53 -8.71 -17.53
CA LEU A 24 -2.65 -8.77 -16.58
C LEU A 24 -2.28 -8.17 -15.23
N LEU A 25 -1.09 -8.52 -14.69
CA LEU A 25 -0.58 -7.91 -13.46
C LEU A 25 -0.42 -6.40 -13.60
N PHE A 26 0.15 -5.94 -14.72
CA PHE A 26 0.33 -4.52 -15.01
C PHE A 26 -1.01 -3.78 -15.03
N LYS A 27 -1.97 -4.27 -15.82
CA LYS A 27 -3.30 -3.67 -15.92
C LYS A 27 -4.01 -3.59 -14.57
N HIS A 28 -3.84 -4.59 -13.71
CA HIS A 28 -4.49 -4.63 -12.41
C HIS A 28 -3.81 -3.75 -11.36
N TYR A 29 -2.48 -3.82 -11.23
CA TYR A 29 -1.75 -3.20 -10.13
C TYR A 29 -1.17 -1.83 -10.45
N SER A 30 -0.90 -1.49 -11.72
CA SER A 30 -0.34 -0.18 -12.09
C SER A 30 -1.16 0.99 -11.53
N PRO A 31 -2.51 1.04 -11.68
CA PRO A 31 -3.29 2.16 -11.14
C PRO A 31 -3.26 2.23 -9.60
N GLN A 32 -3.18 1.07 -8.94
CA GLN A 32 -3.13 0.97 -7.48
C GLN A 32 -1.78 1.48 -6.96
N PHE A 33 -0.67 1.07 -7.60
CA PHE A 33 0.67 1.55 -7.27
C PHE A 33 0.80 3.06 -7.53
N SER A 34 0.30 3.56 -8.67
CA SER A 34 0.29 5.00 -8.94
C SER A 34 -0.42 5.79 -7.84
N ARG A 35 -1.62 5.36 -7.44
CA ARG A 35 -2.36 6.00 -6.34
C ARG A 35 -1.61 5.93 -5.02
N TYR A 36 -0.99 4.79 -4.73
CA TYR A 36 -0.19 4.60 -3.52
C TYR A 36 1.01 5.56 -3.48
N PHE A 37 1.77 5.66 -4.57
CA PHE A 37 2.94 6.55 -4.65
C PHE A 37 2.54 8.02 -4.54
N ARG A 38 1.46 8.45 -5.19
CA ARG A 38 0.92 9.82 -5.04
C ARG A 38 0.52 10.13 -3.60
N ARG A 39 -0.16 9.20 -2.91
CA ARG A 39 -0.51 9.34 -1.48
C ARG A 39 0.74 9.47 -0.60
N ASN A 40 1.84 8.85 -1.01
CA ASN A 40 3.16 8.99 -0.39
C ASN A 40 3.95 10.22 -0.90
N ARG A 41 3.28 11.25 -1.43
CA ARG A 41 3.86 12.54 -1.84
C ARG A 41 4.91 12.46 -2.96
N ILE A 42 4.80 11.47 -3.82
CA ILE A 42 5.61 11.38 -5.05
C ILE A 42 4.94 12.21 -6.14
N THR A 43 5.73 13.08 -6.78
CA THR A 43 5.31 13.93 -7.90
C THR A 43 4.99 13.13 -9.16
N GLU A 44 4.07 13.63 -10.00
CA GLU A 44 3.56 12.90 -11.17
C GLU A 44 4.64 12.30 -12.09
N PRO A 45 5.68 13.05 -12.49
CA PRO A 45 6.71 12.50 -13.37
C PRO A 45 7.44 11.30 -12.75
N ASN A 46 7.63 11.31 -11.44
CA ASN A 46 8.31 10.24 -10.72
C ASN A 46 7.39 9.03 -10.46
N VAL A 47 6.07 9.23 -10.40
CA VAL A 47 5.12 8.13 -10.18
C VAL A 47 5.22 7.10 -11.31
N GLU A 48 5.22 7.56 -12.56
CA GLU A 48 5.32 6.67 -13.72
C GLU A 48 6.63 5.87 -13.72
N ASP A 49 7.75 6.54 -13.45
CA ASP A 49 9.07 5.93 -13.35
C ASP A 49 9.15 4.87 -12.23
N ILE A 50 8.60 5.18 -11.05
CA ILE A 50 8.60 4.24 -9.91
C ILE A 50 7.69 3.05 -10.20
N VAL A 51 6.54 3.25 -10.84
CA VAL A 51 5.68 2.15 -11.29
C VAL A 51 6.43 1.25 -12.27
N GLN A 52 7.10 1.82 -13.27
CA GLN A 52 7.87 1.03 -14.23
C GLN A 52 8.98 0.23 -13.54
N ASN A 53 9.76 0.87 -12.66
CA ASN A 53 10.80 0.21 -11.88
C ASN A 53 10.23 -0.90 -10.97
N THR A 54 9.05 -0.67 -10.39
CA THR A 54 8.35 -1.67 -9.58
C THR A 54 8.04 -2.92 -10.42
N PHE A 55 7.51 -2.77 -11.63
CA PHE A 55 7.24 -3.91 -12.51
C PHE A 55 8.50 -4.60 -13.01
N VAL A 56 9.58 -3.86 -13.28
CA VAL A 56 10.89 -4.46 -13.59
C VAL A 56 11.35 -5.34 -12.42
N ASN A 57 11.23 -4.86 -11.18
CA ASN A 57 11.59 -5.62 -9.97
C ASN A 57 10.68 -6.84 -9.76
N ILE A 58 9.37 -6.71 -9.99
CA ILE A 58 8.42 -7.83 -9.95
C ILE A 58 8.83 -8.91 -10.94
N VAL A 59 9.05 -8.55 -12.21
CA VAL A 59 9.37 -9.53 -13.27
C VAL A 59 10.71 -10.22 -13.01
N ARG A 60 11.69 -9.52 -12.44
CA ARG A 60 12.99 -10.10 -12.07
C ARG A 60 12.89 -11.01 -10.84
N GLY A 61 12.04 -10.67 -9.87
CA GLY A 61 11.95 -11.36 -8.59
C GLY A 61 10.94 -12.52 -8.53
N ILE A 62 9.91 -12.51 -9.39
CA ILE A 62 8.76 -13.43 -9.26
C ILE A 62 9.11 -14.91 -9.48
N SER A 63 10.18 -15.20 -10.22
CA SER A 63 10.70 -16.57 -10.34
C SER A 63 11.13 -17.17 -9.00
N GLY A 64 11.61 -16.32 -8.08
CA GLY A 64 12.02 -16.67 -6.72
C GLY A 64 10.91 -16.61 -5.68
N TYR A 65 9.67 -16.27 -6.05
CA TYR A 65 8.54 -16.28 -5.12
C TYR A 65 8.19 -17.73 -4.72
N ARG A 66 8.14 -17.98 -3.41
CA ARG A 66 7.98 -19.32 -2.81
C ARG A 66 6.57 -19.61 -2.28
N GLY A 67 5.66 -18.63 -2.28
CA GLY A 67 4.34 -18.79 -1.68
C GLY A 67 4.32 -18.63 -0.16
N ASP A 68 5.36 -18.03 0.44
CA ASP A 68 5.45 -17.78 1.89
C ASP A 68 4.40 -16.74 2.40
N CYS A 69 3.75 -16.02 1.48
CA CYS A 69 2.62 -15.11 1.68
C CYS A 69 1.80 -15.07 0.38
N PRO A 70 0.57 -14.52 0.34
CA PRO A 70 -0.16 -14.29 -0.90
C PRO A 70 0.63 -13.41 -1.88
N LEU A 71 0.43 -13.63 -3.18
CA LEU A 71 1.19 -12.94 -4.24
C LEU A 71 0.92 -11.44 -4.17
N LYS A 72 -0.33 -11.03 -3.91
CA LYS A 72 -0.70 -9.64 -3.68
C LYS A 72 0.22 -8.98 -2.65
N ASN A 73 0.45 -9.63 -1.50
CA ASN A 73 1.24 -9.07 -0.40
C ASN A 73 2.72 -8.94 -0.79
N TRP A 74 3.24 -9.92 -1.54
CA TRP A 74 4.58 -9.86 -2.11
C TRP A 74 4.73 -8.71 -3.13
N LEU A 75 3.77 -8.53 -4.03
CA LEU A 75 3.77 -7.43 -5.02
C LEU A 75 3.78 -6.06 -4.33
N TRP A 76 2.94 -5.87 -3.31
CA TRP A 76 2.92 -4.65 -2.51
C TRP A 76 4.23 -4.41 -1.76
N THR A 77 4.88 -5.47 -1.27
CA THR A 77 6.21 -5.36 -0.66
C THR A 77 7.25 -4.86 -1.67
N VAL A 78 7.22 -5.36 -2.91
CA VAL A 78 8.12 -4.87 -3.98
C VAL A 78 7.85 -3.41 -4.32
N ALA A 79 6.58 -3.00 -4.40
CA ALA A 79 6.20 -1.60 -4.66
C ALA A 79 6.72 -0.66 -3.56
N ARG A 80 6.48 -0.99 -2.29
CA ARG A 80 6.96 -0.20 -1.14
C ARG A 80 8.50 -0.11 -1.12
N ASN A 81 9.20 -1.23 -1.34
CA ASN A 81 10.67 -1.21 -1.35
C ASN A 81 11.22 -0.37 -2.51
N THR A 82 10.56 -0.39 -3.68
CA THR A 82 10.94 0.46 -4.82
C THR A 82 10.75 1.94 -4.48
N MET A 83 9.65 2.30 -3.84
CA MET A 83 9.40 3.66 -3.34
C MET A 83 10.42 4.10 -2.28
N LEU A 84 10.75 3.24 -1.31
CA LEU A 84 11.77 3.57 -0.30
C LEU A 84 13.14 3.78 -0.92
N THR A 85 13.49 2.98 -1.93
CA THR A 85 14.74 3.13 -2.69
C THR A 85 14.79 4.48 -3.40
N PHE A 86 13.67 4.93 -3.97
CA PHE A 86 13.54 6.26 -4.56
C PHE A 86 13.84 7.37 -3.54
N PHE A 87 13.25 7.30 -2.33
CA PHE A 87 13.52 8.29 -1.27
C PHE A 87 14.95 8.28 -0.74
N GLN A 88 15.64 7.15 -0.79
CA GLN A 88 17.04 7.03 -0.34
C GLN A 88 18.03 7.66 -1.33
N ASN A 89 17.64 7.83 -2.60
CA ASN A 89 18.53 8.36 -3.62
C ASN A 89 18.68 9.90 -3.50
N PRO A 90 19.89 10.42 -3.22
CA PRO A 90 20.12 11.84 -2.99
C PRO A 90 19.72 12.75 -4.16
N SER A 91 19.71 12.23 -5.40
CA SER A 91 19.33 13.01 -6.59
C SER A 91 17.84 13.39 -6.63
N HIS A 92 17.00 12.74 -5.82
CA HIS A 92 15.55 12.99 -5.78
C HIS A 92 15.10 13.84 -4.58
N LYS A 93 16.03 14.30 -3.73
CA LYS A 93 15.69 15.10 -2.53
C LYS A 93 14.91 16.40 -2.81
N PHE A 94 15.05 16.97 -4.01
CA PHE A 94 14.37 18.21 -4.41
C PHE A 94 13.05 17.97 -5.19
N GLN A 95 12.61 16.72 -5.31
CA GLN A 95 11.45 16.33 -6.13
C GLN A 95 10.29 15.76 -5.31
N ILE A 96 10.39 15.86 -3.99
CA ILE A 96 9.32 15.57 -3.03
C ILE A 96 8.46 16.82 -2.95
N GLN A 97 7.14 16.66 -3.01
CA GLN A 97 6.22 17.78 -2.84
C GLN A 97 6.43 18.37 -1.43
N GLU A 98 6.90 19.62 -1.35
CA GLU A 98 6.90 20.39 -0.10
C GLU A 98 5.47 20.52 0.44
N GLU A 99 5.30 20.86 1.72
CA GLU A 99 4.02 21.15 2.36
C GLU A 99 3.35 22.39 1.72
N THR A 100 2.91 22.26 0.48
CA THR A 100 1.82 23.09 -0.04
C THR A 100 0.65 22.15 -0.16
N ASP A 101 -0.41 22.52 0.55
CA ASP A 101 -1.70 21.85 0.59
C ASP A 101 -1.95 21.15 -0.75
N ILE A 102 -2.08 19.83 -0.70
CA ILE A 102 -2.51 19.06 -1.85
C ILE A 102 -3.88 19.62 -2.18
N ASP A 103 -3.93 20.49 -3.20
CA ASP A 103 -5.14 21.10 -3.71
C ASP A 103 -6.21 20.02 -3.78
N ASP A 104 -7.31 20.37 -3.11
CA ASP A 104 -8.56 19.63 -3.05
C ASP A 104 -8.82 18.92 -4.37
N ILE A 105 -8.64 17.59 -4.37
CA ILE A 105 -9.64 16.79 -5.09
C ILE A 105 -10.94 17.23 -4.42
N GLU A 106 -11.83 17.90 -5.17
CA GLU A 106 -13.17 18.28 -4.72
C GLU A 106 -13.90 17.03 -4.19
N VAL A 107 -13.63 16.69 -2.94
CA VAL A 107 -14.50 15.89 -2.11
C VAL A 107 -15.50 16.93 -1.67
N SER A 108 -16.71 16.86 -2.23
CA SER A 108 -17.80 17.69 -1.73
C SER A 108 -17.80 17.58 -0.21
N HIS A 109 -17.49 18.67 0.48
CA HIS A 109 -17.71 18.80 1.91
C HIS A 109 -19.23 18.86 2.15
N LEU A 110 -19.89 17.74 1.85
CA LEU A 110 -21.08 17.38 2.58
C LEU A 110 -20.56 17.11 3.99
N THR A 111 -21.08 17.85 4.97
CA THR A 111 -21.02 17.48 6.38
C THR A 111 -21.68 16.11 6.53
N ASN A 112 -20.98 15.06 6.14
CA ASN A 112 -21.45 13.70 6.25
C ASN A 112 -21.23 13.32 7.70
N THR A 113 -22.21 13.63 8.55
CA THR A 113 -22.49 12.74 9.68
C THR A 113 -22.53 11.32 9.08
N PRO A 114 -21.64 10.41 9.50
CA PRO A 114 -21.58 9.09 8.91
C PRO A 114 -22.97 8.45 8.95
N GLY A 115 -23.48 8.00 7.81
CA GLY A 115 -24.79 7.36 7.76
C GLY A 115 -24.76 5.95 8.34
N THR A 116 -23.57 5.35 8.35
CA THR A 116 -23.32 3.97 8.77
C THR A 116 -22.03 3.85 9.60
N LEU A 117 -21.89 2.73 10.30
CA LEU A 117 -20.64 2.37 10.99
C LEU A 117 -19.45 2.29 10.01
N GLU A 118 -19.68 1.77 8.79
CA GLU A 118 -18.64 1.62 7.77
C GLU A 118 -18.11 2.98 7.28
N ASP A 119 -19.02 3.94 7.04
CA ASP A 119 -18.65 5.31 6.70
C ASP A 119 -17.86 5.96 7.83
N CYS A 120 -18.27 5.72 9.09
CA CYS A 120 -17.58 6.30 10.25
C CYS A 120 -16.16 5.76 10.37
N VAL A 121 -15.97 4.45 10.26
CA VAL A 121 -14.63 3.82 10.33
C VAL A 121 -13.75 4.28 9.17
N THR A 122 -14.32 4.45 7.98
CA THR A 122 -13.59 4.97 6.81
C THR A 122 -13.13 6.40 7.06
N GLN A 123 -14.02 7.27 7.53
CA GLN A 123 -13.69 8.66 7.88
C GLN A 123 -12.64 8.73 8.99
N ALA A 124 -12.78 7.90 10.03
CA ALA A 124 -11.80 7.84 11.12
C ALA A 124 -10.40 7.43 10.63
N LEU A 125 -10.31 6.50 9.66
CA LEU A 125 -9.03 6.14 9.04
C LEU A 125 -8.44 7.26 8.22
N ASP A 126 -9.27 7.99 7.48
CA ASP A 126 -8.82 9.11 6.67
C ASP A 126 -8.29 10.24 7.57
N ASP A 127 -8.99 10.57 8.64
CA ASP A 127 -8.52 11.56 9.63
C ASP A 127 -7.25 11.09 10.34
N PHE A 128 -7.17 9.82 10.75
CA PHE A 128 -5.95 9.26 11.32
C PHE A 128 -4.77 9.30 10.34
N SER A 129 -5.03 9.15 9.03
CA SER A 129 -3.99 9.18 8.01
C SER A 129 -3.36 10.56 7.80
N LYS A 130 -4.12 11.64 8.06
CA LYS A 130 -3.62 13.02 8.00
C LYS A 130 -2.53 13.25 9.03
N ASP A 131 -2.76 12.80 10.27
CA ASP A 131 -1.81 12.98 11.38
C ASP A 131 -0.72 11.89 11.43
N HIS A 132 -1.06 10.68 10.98
CA HIS A 132 -0.29 9.47 11.23
C HIS A 132 -0.25 8.52 10.02
N HIS A 133 0.09 9.06 8.84
CA HIS A 133 0.16 8.35 7.55
C HIS A 133 0.66 6.89 7.64
N ASP A 134 1.89 6.66 8.11
CA ASP A 134 2.49 5.31 8.17
C ASP A 134 1.79 4.38 9.16
N ARG A 135 1.21 4.93 10.23
CA ARG A 135 0.45 4.13 11.20
C ARG A 135 -0.91 3.75 10.64
N ALA A 136 -1.55 4.66 9.89
CA ALA A 136 -2.82 4.39 9.22
C ALA A 136 -2.66 3.27 8.19
N GLU A 137 -1.56 3.25 7.43
CA GLU A 137 -1.21 2.13 6.54
C GLU A 137 -1.12 0.80 7.33
N VAL A 138 -0.39 0.78 8.43
CA VAL A 138 -0.27 -0.42 9.29
C VAL A 138 -1.62 -0.89 9.83
N VAL A 139 -2.48 0.02 10.29
CA VAL A 139 -3.82 -0.33 10.78
C VAL A 139 -4.66 -0.94 9.66
N ARG A 140 -4.66 -0.33 8.48
CA ARG A 140 -5.39 -0.80 7.30
C ARG A 140 -4.95 -2.21 6.90
N LEU A 141 -3.64 -2.43 6.75
CA LEU A 141 -3.10 -3.73 6.35
C LEU A 141 -3.38 -4.82 7.39
N ALA A 142 -3.18 -4.52 8.67
CA ALA A 142 -3.34 -5.51 9.74
C ALA A 142 -4.80 -5.83 10.09
N THR A 143 -5.70 -4.86 9.96
CA THR A 143 -7.07 -4.97 10.51
C THR A 143 -8.12 -5.13 9.41
N ILE A 144 -7.97 -4.42 8.29
CA ILE A 144 -8.93 -4.47 7.17
C ILE A 144 -8.49 -5.52 6.17
N GLU A 145 -7.23 -5.50 5.76
CA GLU A 145 -6.72 -6.45 4.76
C GLU A 145 -6.28 -7.79 5.37
N GLY A 146 -6.26 -7.91 6.70
CA GLY A 146 -5.98 -9.17 7.39
C GLY A 146 -4.56 -9.69 7.23
N TRP A 147 -3.57 -8.81 6.98
CA TRP A 147 -2.17 -9.21 6.89
C TRP A 147 -1.69 -9.76 8.24
N SER A 148 -0.98 -10.89 8.19
CA SER A 148 -0.33 -11.47 9.36
C SER A 148 0.82 -10.59 9.86
N SER A 149 1.21 -10.78 11.12
CA SER A 149 2.34 -10.04 11.70
C SER A 149 3.66 -10.30 10.95
N ASP A 150 3.86 -11.51 10.44
CA ASP A 150 5.05 -11.89 9.67
C ASP A 150 5.10 -11.20 8.30
N GLU A 151 3.96 -11.10 7.61
CA GLU A 151 3.86 -10.37 6.35
C GLU A 151 4.09 -8.87 6.56
N LEU A 152 3.46 -8.31 7.60
CA LEU A 152 3.61 -6.90 7.89
C LEU A 152 5.04 -6.56 8.31
N ALA A 153 5.72 -7.46 9.05
CA ALA A 153 7.11 -7.29 9.44
C ALA A 153 8.04 -7.18 8.22
N LYS A 154 7.84 -8.07 7.23
CA LYS A 154 8.55 -8.02 5.93
C LYS A 154 8.22 -6.73 5.17
N PHE A 155 6.96 -6.32 5.17
CA PHE A 155 6.49 -5.13 4.48
C PHE A 155 7.08 -3.84 5.05
N ILE A 156 7.06 -3.65 6.37
CA ILE A 156 7.53 -2.42 7.03
C ILE A 156 9.04 -2.44 7.36
N GLY A 157 9.71 -3.58 7.16
CA GLY A 157 11.15 -3.73 7.41
C GLY A 157 11.53 -3.77 8.90
N ARG A 158 10.77 -4.49 9.73
CA ARG A 158 10.99 -4.62 11.18
C ARG A 158 11.08 -6.08 11.61
N THR A 159 11.63 -6.33 12.81
CA THR A 159 11.57 -7.67 13.42
C THR A 159 10.13 -8.03 13.78
N LEU A 160 9.82 -9.33 13.89
CA LEU A 160 8.48 -9.80 14.22
C LEU A 160 8.00 -9.26 15.58
N GLY A 161 8.86 -9.28 16.59
CA GLY A 161 8.56 -8.75 17.92
C GLY A 161 8.26 -7.24 17.90
N ALA A 162 9.12 -6.45 17.24
CA ALA A 162 8.91 -5.02 17.10
C ALA A 162 7.66 -4.68 16.26
N THR A 163 7.30 -5.53 15.30
CA THR A 163 6.10 -5.37 14.47
C THR A 163 4.83 -5.58 15.28
N ARG A 164 4.76 -6.63 16.11
CA ARG A 164 3.60 -6.88 16.99
C ARG A 164 3.36 -5.73 17.96
N GLU A 165 4.44 -5.25 18.58
CA GLU A 165 4.39 -4.08 19.45
C GLU A 165 3.94 -2.83 18.69
N TYR A 166 4.49 -2.60 17.49
CA TYR A 166 4.10 -1.46 16.66
C TYR A 166 2.63 -1.51 16.25
N ILE A 167 2.10 -2.67 15.86
CA ILE A 167 0.68 -2.87 15.56
C ILE A 167 -0.17 -2.49 16.78
N SER A 168 0.22 -2.94 17.97
CA SER A 168 -0.48 -2.61 19.23
C SER A 168 -0.53 -1.09 19.46
N GLN A 169 0.60 -0.41 19.29
CA GLN A 169 0.69 1.05 19.43
C GLN A 169 -0.15 1.79 18.39
N CYS A 170 -0.13 1.33 17.12
CA CYS A 170 -0.97 1.89 16.06
C CYS A 170 -2.46 1.76 16.38
N LYS A 171 -2.90 0.57 16.82
CA LYS A 171 -4.30 0.30 17.21
C LYS A 171 -4.73 1.17 18.40
N LYS A 172 -3.89 1.29 19.43
CA LYS A 172 -4.16 2.13 20.61
C LYS A 172 -4.38 3.59 20.21
N ARG A 173 -3.58 4.10 19.27
CA ARG A 173 -3.69 5.47 18.81
C ARG A 173 -4.88 5.68 17.89
N PHE A 174 -5.15 4.74 16.98
CA PHE A 174 -6.32 4.76 16.11
C PHE A 174 -7.64 4.70 16.89
N ASN A 175 -7.67 4.02 18.04
CA ASN A 175 -8.85 3.96 18.91
C ASN A 175 -9.37 5.34 19.33
N VAL A 176 -8.52 6.36 19.41
CA VAL A 176 -8.96 7.74 19.70
C VAL A 176 -9.87 8.28 18.59
N TYR A 177 -9.54 7.98 17.33
CA TYR A 177 -10.32 8.38 16.15
C TYR A 177 -11.59 7.54 15.98
N LEU A 178 -11.64 6.34 16.56
CA LEU A 178 -12.84 5.50 16.58
C LEU A 178 -13.85 5.86 17.66
N GLN A 179 -13.56 6.77 18.60
CA GLN A 179 -14.50 7.12 19.66
C GLN A 179 -15.88 7.56 19.12
N PRO A 180 -15.98 8.40 18.08
CA PRO A 180 -17.27 8.80 17.50
C PRO A 180 -18.04 7.64 16.86
N CYS A 181 -17.36 6.57 16.45
CA CYS A 181 -18.00 5.43 15.78
C CYS A 181 -18.63 4.43 16.75
N LYS A 182 -18.35 4.55 18.05
CA LYS A 182 -18.94 3.67 19.08
C LYS A 182 -20.45 3.83 19.20
N ASP A 183 -20.97 4.99 18.81
CA ASP A 183 -22.41 5.28 18.86
C ASP A 183 -23.22 4.50 17.81
N TYR A 184 -22.53 3.79 16.89
CA TYR A 184 -23.13 2.94 15.86
C TYR A 184 -23.06 1.43 16.18
N LEU A 185 -22.49 1.04 17.33
CA LEU A 185 -22.35 -0.35 17.81
C LEU A 185 -23.44 -0.70 18.81
#